data_AF-A0A7C8DF96-F1
#
_entry.id   AF-A0A7C8DF96-F1
#
_cell.length_a   1.000
_cell.length_b   1.000
_cell.length_c   1.000
_cell.angle_alpha   90.00
_cell.angle_beta   90.00
_cell.angle_gamma   90.00
#
_symmetry.space_group_name_H-M   'P 1'
#
loop_
_entity.id
_entity.type
_entity.pdbx_description
1 polymer ?
#
loop_
_entity_poly.entity_id
_entity_poly.type
_entity_poly.pdbx_seq_one_letter_code
_entity_poly.pdbx_strand_id
1 'polypeptide(L)'
;MQLSVSGHPLHTRSLSVTTKLADAGRHAAWAEVIDLRKCGFVPVAGFLQPSGTVHHMTIDAEIDPASRTIQRFVGGQPTRAFEPSKLTRGECCSDPLPRLAALAGAQLGDGFNAALSQAFGGPLGCSHLVTLAQLFNGAVSASLDWNGARPKDATPWRPDERIFRRAVELDGYQREDGLIQVVVQLTDVHFAAAPEVAFPMQTFGAETEVRISALADIKDEMTISSPAAYVRTRDYAGLEEAEFVDQSDAVAFLNGQSMIRGISKRVLDAFPSGAGNDPLRDALLMMAPGFVQCLASLSEQWPKAAKAAPSLLGVCGRDNACYMWRDGGPVRSANEDWDVSP
;
A
#
# COMPACT_ATOMS: atom_id res chain seq x y z
N MET A 1 20.32 1.19 -11.42
CA MET A 1 20.73 1.22 -9.99
C MET A 1 20.22 -0.03 -9.29
N GLN A 2 21.09 -0.89 -8.74
CA GLN A 2 20.66 -2.03 -7.91
C GLN A 2 20.59 -1.61 -6.43
N LEU A 3 19.56 -2.05 -5.71
CA LEU A 3 19.45 -1.79 -4.27
C LEU A 3 20.25 -2.85 -3.52
N SER A 4 21.15 -2.41 -2.64
CA SER A 4 21.88 -3.31 -1.74
C SER A 4 21.03 -3.60 -0.53
N VAL A 5 20.64 -4.86 -0.34
CA VAL A 5 19.82 -5.32 0.79
C VAL A 5 20.61 -6.30 1.65
N SER A 6 20.44 -6.21 2.96
CA SER A 6 21.14 -7.10 3.91
C SER A 6 20.31 -7.35 5.16
N GLY A 7 20.52 -8.51 5.80
CA GLY A 7 19.87 -8.88 7.04
C GLY A 7 18.78 -9.94 6.90
N HIS A 8 18.11 -10.23 8.02
CA HIS A 8 17.06 -11.23 8.12
C HIS A 8 15.73 -10.68 7.56
N PRO A 9 15.08 -11.36 6.60
CA PRO A 9 13.86 -10.87 5.99
C PRO A 9 12.67 -10.96 6.94
N LEU A 10 11.94 -9.84 7.10
CA LEU A 10 10.83 -9.72 8.04
C LEU A 10 9.46 -9.84 7.37
N HIS A 11 9.22 -8.99 6.37
CA HIS A 11 7.91 -8.80 5.76
C HIS A 11 8.04 -8.38 4.30
N THR A 12 7.07 -8.77 3.48
CA THR A 12 6.81 -8.17 2.17
C THR A 12 5.39 -7.64 2.14
N ARG A 13 5.23 -6.41 1.67
CA ARG A 13 3.95 -5.88 1.23
C ARG A 13 4.00 -5.67 -0.28
N SER A 14 3.16 -6.40 -1.00
CA SER A 14 2.92 -6.20 -2.43
C SER A 14 1.60 -5.45 -2.61
N LEU A 15 1.60 -4.39 -3.41
CA LEU A 15 0.38 -3.74 -3.87
C LEU A 15 0.40 -3.69 -5.39
N SER A 16 -0.75 -3.91 -6.03
CA SER A 16 -0.86 -3.71 -7.47
C SER A 16 -2.18 -3.03 -7.83
N VAL A 17 -2.15 -2.27 -8.93
CA VAL A 17 -3.32 -1.68 -9.57
C VAL A 17 -3.18 -1.91 -11.07
N THR A 18 -4.16 -2.53 -11.69
CA THR A 18 -4.19 -2.77 -13.14
C THR A 18 -5.46 -2.14 -13.70
N THR A 19 -5.33 -1.37 -14.78
CA THR A 19 -6.47 -0.82 -15.50
C THR A 19 -6.58 -1.45 -16.89
N LYS A 20 -7.81 -1.57 -17.36
CA LYS A 20 -8.14 -2.08 -18.68
C LYS A 20 -9.25 -1.25 -19.31
N LEU A 21 -9.33 -1.27 -20.64
CA LEU A 21 -10.53 -0.81 -21.31
C LEU A 21 -11.64 -1.84 -21.06
N ALA A 22 -12.76 -1.39 -20.50
CA ALA A 22 -13.98 -2.18 -20.38
C ALA A 22 -14.92 -1.92 -21.56
N ASP A 23 -15.98 -2.72 -21.65
CA ASP A 23 -17.04 -2.50 -22.63
C ASP A 23 -17.63 -1.08 -22.54
N ALA A 24 -18.09 -0.57 -23.67
CA ALA A 24 -18.68 0.77 -23.82
C ALA A 24 -17.74 1.94 -23.42
N GLY A 25 -16.42 1.75 -23.48
CA GLY A 25 -15.44 2.82 -23.28
C GLY A 25 -15.21 3.20 -21.82
N ARG A 26 -15.72 2.41 -20.87
CA ARG A 26 -15.40 2.56 -19.44
C ARG A 26 -14.00 2.03 -19.15
N HIS A 27 -13.42 2.46 -18.04
CA HIS A 27 -12.19 1.87 -17.53
C HIS A 27 -12.52 0.91 -16.39
N ALA A 28 -12.12 -0.35 -16.51
CA ALA A 28 -12.12 -1.29 -15.40
C ALA A 28 -10.78 -1.21 -14.67
N ALA A 29 -10.80 -1.28 -13.35
CA ALA A 29 -9.59 -1.32 -12.54
C ALA A 29 -9.70 -2.40 -11.45
N TRP A 30 -8.63 -3.17 -11.31
CA TRP A 30 -8.46 -4.14 -10.23
C TRP A 30 -7.23 -3.76 -9.42
N ALA A 31 -7.34 -3.80 -8.11
CA ALA A 31 -6.23 -3.58 -7.21
C ALA A 31 -6.19 -4.60 -6.09
N GLU A 32 -4.99 -4.86 -5.58
CA GLU A 32 -4.78 -5.76 -4.45
C GLU A 32 -3.65 -5.27 -3.53
N VAL A 33 -3.73 -5.63 -2.25
CA VAL A 33 -2.60 -5.58 -1.32
C VAL A 33 -2.47 -6.92 -0.64
N ILE A 34 -1.25 -7.44 -0.62
CA ILE A 34 -0.88 -8.69 0.04
C ILE A 34 0.23 -8.38 1.04
N ASP A 35 -0.02 -8.71 2.29
CA ASP A 35 0.96 -8.67 3.37
C ASP A 35 1.44 -10.10 3.68
N LEU A 36 2.72 -10.36 3.41
CA LEU A 36 3.40 -11.62 3.68
C LEU A 36 4.38 -11.46 4.84
N ARG A 37 4.04 -12.04 5.99
CA ARG A 37 4.95 -12.18 7.12
C ARG A 37 5.91 -13.32 6.85
N LYS A 38 7.22 -13.04 6.82
CA LYS A 38 8.24 -14.05 6.47
C LYS A 38 8.72 -14.85 7.68
N CYS A 39 8.62 -14.28 8.88
CA CYS A 39 9.07 -14.94 10.10
C CYS A 39 8.19 -14.63 11.30
N GLY A 40 8.32 -15.49 12.31
CA GLY A 40 7.70 -15.27 13.60
C GLY A 40 6.18 -15.47 13.65
N PHE A 41 5.58 -15.04 14.76
CA PHE A 41 4.14 -15.08 14.98
C PHE A 41 3.71 -13.96 15.94
N VAL A 42 2.46 -13.53 15.90
CA VAL A 42 1.98 -12.49 16.80
C VAL A 42 0.78 -12.95 17.59
N PRO A 43 0.81 -12.88 18.93
CA PRO A 43 -0.39 -13.02 19.74
C PRO A 43 -1.22 -11.71 19.64
N VAL A 44 -2.41 -11.78 19.06
CA VAL A 44 -3.30 -10.62 18.91
C VAL A 44 -4.74 -11.01 19.20
N ALA A 45 -5.38 -10.30 20.13
CA ALA A 45 -6.80 -10.48 20.47
C ALA A 45 -7.20 -11.95 20.78
N GLY A 46 -6.31 -12.69 21.45
CA GLY A 46 -6.51 -14.12 21.74
C GLY A 46 -6.24 -15.06 20.55
N PHE A 47 -5.78 -14.55 19.41
CA PHE A 47 -5.35 -15.34 18.26
C PHE A 47 -3.83 -15.39 18.15
N LEU A 48 -3.31 -16.51 17.66
CA LEU A 48 -1.92 -16.63 17.26
C LEU A 48 -1.85 -16.50 15.75
N GLN A 49 -1.24 -15.42 15.25
CA GLN A 49 -1.08 -15.19 13.81
C GLN A 49 0.33 -15.61 13.37
N PRO A 50 0.50 -16.73 12.64
CA PRO A 50 1.80 -17.22 12.20
C PRO A 50 2.35 -16.43 11.01
N SER A 51 3.54 -16.81 10.55
CA SER A 51 4.05 -16.44 9.23
C SER A 51 3.15 -16.93 8.09
N GLY A 52 3.27 -16.27 6.93
CA GLY A 52 2.40 -16.46 5.78
C GLY A 52 1.65 -15.20 5.39
N THR A 53 0.68 -15.33 4.49
CA THR A 53 -0.19 -14.23 4.08
C THR A 53 -1.10 -13.84 5.25
N VAL A 54 -0.92 -12.63 5.77
CA VAL A 54 -1.65 -12.12 6.95
C VAL A 54 -2.82 -11.22 6.53
N HIS A 55 -2.64 -10.47 5.45
CA HIS A 55 -3.70 -9.67 4.84
C HIS A 55 -3.68 -9.88 3.34
N HIS A 56 -4.87 -10.03 2.77
CA HIS A 56 -5.10 -9.96 1.34
C HIS A 56 -6.38 -9.16 1.16
N MET A 57 -6.26 -7.96 0.59
CA MET A 57 -7.39 -7.08 0.27
C MET A 57 -7.43 -6.84 -1.23
N THR A 58 -8.63 -6.67 -1.77
CA THR A 58 -8.82 -6.38 -3.19
C THR A 58 -9.78 -5.22 -3.37
N ILE A 59 -9.70 -4.56 -4.52
CA ILE A 59 -10.63 -3.55 -4.99
C ILE A 59 -10.94 -3.84 -6.46
N ASP A 60 -12.22 -3.90 -6.78
CA ASP A 60 -12.76 -3.98 -8.14
C ASP A 60 -13.57 -2.73 -8.45
N ALA A 61 -13.24 -2.06 -9.54
CA ALA A 61 -13.79 -0.76 -9.86
C ALA A 61 -14.13 -0.57 -11.33
N GLU A 62 -15.16 0.25 -11.56
CA GLU A 62 -15.47 0.82 -12.88
C GLU A 62 -15.40 2.34 -12.78
N ILE A 63 -14.77 2.95 -13.78
CA ILE A 63 -14.50 4.38 -13.83
C ILE A 63 -15.03 4.93 -15.14
N ASP A 64 -15.73 6.07 -15.05
CA ASP A 64 -16.00 6.92 -16.20
C ASP A 64 -14.73 7.75 -16.50
N PRO A 65 -14.04 7.48 -17.62
CA PRO A 65 -12.79 8.17 -17.92
C PRO A 65 -12.98 9.66 -18.24
N ALA A 66 -14.17 10.08 -18.70
CA ALA A 66 -14.42 11.47 -19.05
C ALA A 66 -14.58 12.36 -17.81
N SER A 67 -15.33 11.89 -16.82
CA SER A 67 -15.56 12.62 -15.57
C SER A 67 -14.59 12.25 -14.44
N ARG A 68 -13.80 11.19 -14.62
CA ARG A 68 -12.97 10.55 -13.57
C ARG A 68 -13.79 10.08 -12.36
N THR A 69 -15.06 9.79 -12.56
CA THR A 69 -15.99 9.37 -11.50
C THR A 69 -15.97 7.86 -11.35
N ILE A 70 -15.91 7.39 -10.11
CA ILE A 70 -16.03 5.97 -9.78
C ILE A 70 -17.49 5.56 -9.89
N GLN A 71 -17.81 4.66 -10.81
CA GLN A 71 -19.18 4.15 -11.01
C GLN A 71 -19.47 2.94 -10.12
N ARG A 72 -18.45 2.10 -9.89
CA ARG A 72 -18.52 0.92 -9.01
C ARG A 72 -17.22 0.82 -8.22
N PHE A 73 -17.30 0.47 -6.94
CA PHE A 73 -16.13 0.36 -6.06
C PHE A 73 -16.33 -0.73 -5.00
N VAL A 74 -15.90 -1.95 -5.31
CA VAL A 74 -16.18 -3.13 -4.47
C VAL A 74 -14.89 -3.62 -3.83
N GLY A 75 -14.89 -3.69 -2.50
CA GLY A 75 -13.77 -4.24 -1.75
C GLY A 75 -13.93 -5.74 -1.54
N GLY A 76 -12.81 -6.45 -1.54
CA GLY A 76 -12.73 -7.85 -1.13
C GLY A 76 -11.66 -8.06 -0.06
N GLN A 77 -11.78 -9.15 0.69
CA GLN A 77 -10.81 -9.56 1.69
C GLN A 77 -10.67 -11.09 1.75
N PRO A 78 -9.90 -11.69 0.82
CA PRO A 78 -9.69 -13.14 0.82
C PRO A 78 -9.00 -13.68 2.07
N THR A 79 -8.13 -12.89 2.69
CA THR A 79 -7.43 -13.28 3.93
C THR A 79 -7.67 -12.23 5.02
N ARG A 80 -8.19 -12.68 6.17
CA ARG A 80 -8.50 -11.85 7.34
C ARG A 80 -7.61 -12.15 8.52
N ALA A 81 -7.25 -11.09 9.24
CA ALA A 81 -6.58 -11.18 10.53
C ALA A 81 -7.54 -11.60 11.66
N PHE A 82 -8.80 -11.15 11.60
CA PHE A 82 -9.83 -11.43 12.60
C PHE A 82 -11.12 -11.92 11.94
N GLU A 83 -11.62 -13.06 12.42
CA GLU A 83 -12.88 -13.69 12.02
C GLU A 83 -13.97 -13.48 13.09
N PRO A 84 -15.26 -13.53 12.71
CA PRO A 84 -16.36 -13.50 13.66
C PRO A 84 -16.24 -14.62 14.70
N SER A 85 -16.26 -14.26 15.98
CA SER A 85 -16.19 -15.19 17.10
C SER A 85 -16.77 -14.57 18.36
N LYS A 86 -16.87 -15.35 19.44
CA LYS A 86 -17.21 -14.80 20.76
C LYS A 86 -16.21 -13.74 21.21
N LEU A 87 -14.91 -13.95 20.94
CA LEU A 87 -13.84 -13.00 21.29
C LEU A 87 -13.96 -11.69 20.53
N THR A 88 -14.37 -11.75 19.26
CA THR A 88 -14.58 -10.55 18.44
C THR A 88 -16.00 -9.99 18.56
N ARG A 89 -16.82 -10.52 19.47
CA ARG A 89 -18.25 -10.18 19.64
C ARG A 89 -19.05 -10.24 18.33
N GLY A 90 -18.68 -11.18 17.45
CA GLY A 90 -19.29 -11.38 16.14
C GLY A 90 -18.79 -10.45 15.04
N GLU A 91 -17.91 -9.49 15.34
CA GLU A 91 -17.34 -8.58 14.34
C GLU A 91 -16.10 -9.18 13.64
N CYS A 92 -15.74 -8.66 12.47
CA CYS A 92 -14.57 -9.08 11.72
C CYS A 92 -13.94 -7.97 10.87
N CYS A 93 -12.77 -8.26 10.31
CA CYS A 93 -12.07 -7.28 9.46
C CYS A 93 -12.84 -6.84 8.22
N SER A 94 -13.80 -7.64 7.75
CA SER A 94 -14.55 -7.38 6.52
C SER A 94 -15.78 -6.49 6.72
N ASP A 95 -16.19 -6.23 7.96
CA ASP A 95 -17.36 -5.40 8.27
C ASP A 95 -17.29 -3.96 7.68
N PRO A 96 -16.10 -3.34 7.51
CA PRO A 96 -15.99 -2.04 6.84
C PRO A 96 -16.14 -2.07 5.32
N LEU A 97 -16.08 -3.24 4.64
CA LEU A 97 -16.07 -3.33 3.17
C LEU A 97 -17.22 -2.56 2.48
N PRO A 98 -18.48 -2.59 2.96
CA PRO A 98 -19.58 -1.86 2.33
C PRO A 98 -19.36 -0.34 2.27
N ARG A 99 -18.53 0.24 3.14
CA ARG A 99 -18.19 1.67 3.09
C ARG A 99 -17.41 2.03 1.82
N LEU A 100 -16.72 1.06 1.20
CA LEU A 100 -15.98 1.29 -0.04
C LEU A 100 -16.95 1.50 -1.18
N ALA A 101 -18.02 0.69 -1.23
CA ALA A 101 -19.09 0.84 -2.20
C ALA A 101 -19.81 2.19 -2.09
N ALA A 102 -19.87 2.77 -0.88
CA ALA A 102 -20.44 4.10 -0.68
C ALA A 102 -19.61 5.25 -1.30
N LEU A 103 -18.38 4.98 -1.77
CA LEU A 103 -17.58 5.93 -2.54
C LEU A 103 -17.90 5.91 -4.05
N ALA A 104 -18.85 5.07 -4.51
CA ALA A 104 -19.40 5.22 -5.84
C ALA A 104 -20.02 6.63 -6.01
N GLY A 105 -19.69 7.30 -7.10
CA GLY A 105 -19.98 8.71 -7.35
C GLY A 105 -18.86 9.67 -6.92
N ALA A 106 -17.85 9.21 -6.18
CA ALA A 106 -16.68 10.04 -5.88
C ALA A 106 -15.80 10.23 -7.12
N GLN A 107 -15.18 11.40 -7.21
CA GLN A 107 -14.23 11.73 -8.27
C GLN A 107 -12.80 11.40 -7.83
N LEU A 108 -12.01 10.80 -8.72
CA LEU A 108 -10.58 10.58 -8.54
C LEU A 108 -9.80 11.90 -8.54
N GLY A 109 -8.64 11.92 -7.90
CA GLY A 109 -7.77 13.10 -7.74
C GLY A 109 -7.77 13.64 -6.31
N ASP A 110 -7.58 14.95 -6.16
CA ASP A 110 -7.27 15.59 -4.87
C ASP A 110 -8.39 15.43 -3.83
N GLY A 111 -9.65 15.47 -4.24
CA GLY A 111 -10.82 15.32 -3.36
C GLY A 111 -11.05 13.88 -2.86
N PHE A 112 -10.49 12.89 -3.55
CA PHE A 112 -10.75 11.47 -3.25
C PHE A 112 -10.21 11.07 -1.88
N ASN A 113 -8.99 11.49 -1.53
CA ASN A 113 -8.35 11.12 -0.26
C ASN A 113 -9.11 11.69 0.95
N ALA A 114 -9.73 12.85 0.81
CA ALA A 114 -10.58 13.43 1.85
C ALA A 114 -11.88 12.62 2.00
N ALA A 115 -12.54 12.27 0.88
CA ALA A 115 -13.74 11.42 0.90
C ALA A 115 -13.44 10.03 1.48
N LEU A 116 -12.32 9.42 1.09
CA LEU A 116 -11.84 8.15 1.65
C LEU A 116 -11.58 8.26 3.15
N SER A 117 -10.93 9.33 3.60
CA SER A 117 -10.70 9.57 5.04
C SER A 117 -11.99 9.79 5.81
N GLN A 118 -13.01 10.41 5.21
CA GLN A 118 -14.33 10.54 5.84
C GLN A 118 -15.04 9.18 5.97
N ALA A 119 -14.92 8.32 4.96
CA ALA A 119 -15.58 7.02 4.94
C ALA A 119 -14.86 5.96 5.82
N PHE A 120 -13.53 5.95 5.80
CA PHE A 120 -12.66 4.92 6.39
C PHE A 120 -11.60 5.43 7.37
N GLY A 121 -11.50 6.73 7.59
CA GLY A 121 -10.41 7.31 8.38
C GLY A 121 -10.36 6.80 9.82
N GLY A 122 -9.14 6.58 10.30
CA GLY A 122 -8.85 6.11 11.66
C GLY A 122 -9.61 4.83 12.03
N PRO A 123 -10.44 4.84 13.09
CA PRO A 123 -11.13 3.65 13.59
C PRO A 123 -12.25 3.14 12.68
N LEU A 124 -12.62 3.89 11.64
CA LEU A 124 -13.77 3.56 10.80
C LEU A 124 -13.46 2.47 9.76
N GLY A 125 -12.18 2.23 9.49
CA GLY A 125 -11.73 1.43 8.35
C GLY A 125 -10.63 0.44 8.66
N CYS A 126 -10.40 -0.47 7.70
CA CYS A 126 -9.19 -1.26 7.64
C CYS A 126 -8.08 -0.39 7.03
N SER A 127 -6.98 -0.18 7.75
CA SER A 127 -5.85 0.63 7.26
C SER A 127 -5.30 0.12 5.92
N HIS A 128 -5.33 -1.19 5.67
CA HIS A 128 -4.93 -1.79 4.40
C HIS A 128 -5.80 -1.36 3.22
N LEU A 129 -7.12 -1.29 3.38
CA LEU A 129 -8.01 -0.79 2.33
C LEU A 129 -7.80 0.69 2.07
N VAL A 130 -7.55 1.48 3.12
CA VAL A 130 -7.23 2.91 2.96
C VAL A 130 -5.95 3.06 2.15
N THR A 131 -4.89 2.35 2.51
CA THR A 131 -3.62 2.37 1.77
C THR A 131 -3.80 1.91 0.32
N LEU A 132 -4.55 0.84 0.08
CA LEU A 132 -4.83 0.34 -1.27
C LEU A 132 -5.64 1.34 -2.10
N ALA A 133 -6.66 1.96 -1.51
CA ALA A 133 -7.49 2.96 -2.19
C ALA A 133 -6.71 4.26 -2.49
N GLN A 134 -5.77 4.65 -1.62
CA GLN A 134 -4.87 5.77 -1.89
C GLN A 134 -3.95 5.48 -3.09
N LEU A 135 -3.33 4.29 -3.13
CA LEU A 135 -2.52 3.86 -4.27
C LEU A 135 -3.36 3.77 -5.55
N PHE A 136 -4.58 3.23 -5.44
CA PHE A 136 -5.55 3.15 -6.52
C PHE A 136 -5.84 4.53 -7.12
N ASN A 137 -6.06 5.55 -6.29
CA ASN A 137 -6.33 6.92 -6.76
C ASN A 137 -5.21 7.46 -7.66
N GLY A 138 -3.96 7.36 -7.22
CA GLY A 138 -2.80 7.80 -7.99
C GLY A 138 -2.60 6.97 -9.27
N ALA A 139 -2.68 5.65 -9.16
CA ALA A 139 -2.49 4.71 -10.26
C ALA A 139 -3.54 4.88 -11.38
N VAL A 140 -4.82 4.96 -11.01
CA VAL A 140 -5.90 5.12 -11.99
C VAL A 140 -5.86 6.52 -12.60
N SER A 141 -5.52 7.56 -11.83
CA SER A 141 -5.33 8.91 -12.38
C SER A 141 -4.22 8.92 -13.44
N ALA A 142 -3.06 8.32 -13.15
CA ALA A 142 -1.97 8.18 -14.11
C ALA A 142 -2.38 7.39 -15.37
N SER A 143 -3.18 6.33 -15.20
CA SER A 143 -3.74 5.58 -16.34
C SER A 143 -4.68 6.42 -17.21
N LEU A 144 -5.51 7.27 -16.59
CA LEU A 144 -6.44 8.15 -17.31
C LEU A 144 -5.69 9.25 -18.04
N ASP A 145 -4.68 9.85 -17.40
CA ASP A 145 -3.81 10.86 -18.00
C ASP A 145 -3.07 10.29 -19.21
N TRP A 146 -2.49 9.09 -19.06
CA TRP A 146 -1.83 8.37 -20.17
C TRP A 146 -2.78 8.12 -21.34
N ASN A 147 -3.99 7.64 -21.06
CA ASN A 147 -4.97 7.38 -22.12
C ASN A 147 -5.47 8.67 -22.79
N GLY A 148 -5.67 9.74 -22.00
CA GLY A 148 -6.14 11.03 -22.49
C GLY A 148 -5.11 11.80 -23.31
N ALA A 149 -3.82 11.57 -23.09
CA ALA A 149 -2.72 12.20 -23.82
C ALA A 149 -2.46 11.58 -25.21
N ARG A 150 -3.19 10.52 -25.58
CA ARG A 150 -2.95 9.81 -26.85
C ARG A 150 -3.36 10.66 -28.07
N PRO A 151 -2.59 10.59 -29.18
CA PRO A 151 -2.98 11.22 -30.44
C PRO A 151 -4.36 10.75 -30.92
N LYS A 152 -5.13 11.64 -31.58
CA LYS A 152 -6.48 11.33 -32.08
C LYS A 152 -6.51 10.24 -33.15
N ASP A 153 -5.39 10.06 -33.86
CA ASP A 153 -5.16 9.06 -34.90
C ASP A 153 -4.44 7.81 -34.38
N ALA A 154 -4.24 7.69 -33.06
CA ALA A 154 -3.65 6.50 -32.47
C ALA A 154 -4.54 5.26 -32.69
N THR A 155 -3.90 4.08 -32.76
CA THR A 155 -4.61 2.79 -32.86
C THR A 155 -5.65 2.68 -31.74
N PRO A 156 -6.93 2.37 -32.03
CA PRO A 156 -7.94 2.28 -30.97
C PRO A 156 -7.63 1.12 -30.02
N TRP A 157 -7.98 1.31 -28.74
CA TRP A 157 -7.99 0.21 -27.78
C TRP A 157 -9.09 -0.79 -28.13
N ARG A 158 -8.85 -2.07 -27.87
CA ARG A 158 -9.87 -3.12 -27.87
C ARG A 158 -10.41 -3.37 -26.47
N PRO A 159 -11.63 -3.92 -26.34
CA PRO A 159 -12.13 -4.39 -25.05
C PRO A 159 -11.13 -5.33 -24.36
N ASP A 160 -11.07 -5.23 -23.04
CA ASP A 160 -10.19 -5.98 -22.14
C ASP A 160 -8.69 -5.75 -22.28
N GLU A 161 -8.26 -4.83 -23.16
CA GLU A 161 -6.86 -4.47 -23.27
C GLU A 161 -6.37 -3.75 -22.02
N ARG A 162 -5.20 -4.17 -21.53
CA ARG A 162 -4.53 -3.53 -20.41
C ARG A 162 -3.98 -2.18 -20.86
N ILE A 163 -4.31 -1.14 -20.11
CA ILE A 163 -3.87 0.23 -20.39
C ILE A 163 -2.68 0.57 -19.49
N PHE A 164 -2.74 0.14 -18.23
CA PHE A 164 -1.75 0.49 -17.24
C PHE A 164 -1.64 -0.59 -16.15
N ARG A 165 -0.44 -0.73 -15.57
CA ARG A 165 -0.24 -1.47 -14.32
C ARG A 165 0.76 -0.73 -13.45
N ARG A 166 0.39 -0.46 -12.20
CA ARG A 166 1.30 -0.11 -11.12
C ARG A 166 1.51 -1.32 -10.23
N ALA A 167 2.76 -1.59 -9.87
CA ALA A 167 3.13 -2.55 -8.82
C ALA A 167 4.02 -1.83 -7.81
N VAL A 168 3.82 -2.09 -6.52
CA VAL A 168 4.66 -1.58 -5.43
C VAL A 168 5.02 -2.72 -4.52
N GLU A 169 6.31 -2.98 -4.39
CA GLU A 169 6.87 -3.98 -3.49
C GLU A 169 7.63 -3.27 -2.38
N LEU A 170 7.23 -3.51 -1.13
CA LEU A 170 7.96 -3.07 0.04
C LEU A 170 8.48 -4.30 0.79
N ASP A 171 9.78 -4.32 1.04
CA ASP A 171 10.43 -5.33 1.85
C ASP A 171 11.09 -4.71 3.08
N GLY A 172 10.98 -5.41 4.21
CA GLY A 172 11.69 -5.09 5.44
C GLY A 172 12.72 -6.16 5.81
N TYR A 173 13.90 -5.73 6.22
CA TYR A 173 14.99 -6.61 6.67
C TYR A 173 15.54 -6.11 8.01
N GLN A 174 15.73 -7.01 8.97
CA GLN A 174 16.45 -6.72 10.21
C GLN A 174 17.94 -6.92 9.99
N ARG A 175 18.73 -5.86 10.15
CA ARG A 175 20.19 -5.89 10.02
C ARG A 175 20.85 -6.38 11.32
N GLU A 176 22.11 -6.77 11.22
CA GLU A 176 22.92 -7.21 12.37
C GLU A 176 23.12 -6.10 13.42
N ASP A 177 23.17 -4.84 12.98
CA ASP A 177 23.24 -3.65 13.85
C ASP A 177 21.91 -3.34 14.57
N GLY A 178 20.85 -4.11 14.30
CA GLY A 178 19.53 -3.96 14.91
C GLY A 178 18.61 -2.96 14.22
N LEU A 179 19.08 -2.25 13.19
CA LEU A 179 18.24 -1.38 12.36
C LEU A 179 17.34 -2.21 11.45
N ILE A 180 16.20 -1.64 11.05
CA ILE A 180 15.40 -2.19 9.95
C ILE A 180 15.76 -1.44 8.67
N GLN A 181 16.17 -2.17 7.64
CA GLN A 181 16.21 -1.65 6.28
C GLN A 181 14.84 -1.83 5.64
N VAL A 182 14.24 -0.73 5.18
CA VAL A 182 13.01 -0.71 4.39
C VAL A 182 13.37 -0.36 2.96
N VAL A 183 12.90 -1.18 2.03
CA VAL A 183 13.15 -1.02 0.60
C VAL A 183 11.83 -0.99 -0.12
N VAL A 184 11.63 -0.02 -1.01
CA VAL A 184 10.43 0.10 -1.83
C VAL A 184 10.83 0.11 -3.30
N GLN A 185 10.14 -0.70 -4.10
CA GLN A 185 10.24 -0.69 -5.54
C GLN A 185 8.84 -0.46 -6.11
N LEU A 186 8.66 0.60 -6.89
CA LEU A 186 7.44 0.83 -7.65
C LEU A 186 7.75 0.74 -9.13
N THR A 187 6.90 0.05 -9.87
CA THR A 187 6.95 -0.03 -11.34
C THR A 187 5.59 0.32 -11.91
N ASP A 188 5.56 1.36 -12.72
CA ASP A 188 4.47 1.72 -13.60
C ASP A 188 4.78 1.23 -15.00
N VAL A 189 3.89 0.45 -15.58
CA VAL A 189 3.94 0.05 -16.99
C VAL A 189 2.72 0.64 -17.68
N HIS A 190 2.98 1.54 -18.61
CA HIS A 190 2.02 2.09 -19.55
C HIS A 190 2.03 1.25 -20.82
N PHE A 191 0.86 0.81 -21.24
CA PHE A 191 0.72 0.01 -22.45
C PHE A 191 0.40 0.93 -23.64
N ALA A 192 0.80 0.49 -24.82
CA ALA A 192 0.38 1.04 -26.10
C ALA A 192 -0.66 0.12 -26.73
N ALA A 193 -1.70 0.70 -27.32
CA ALA A 193 -2.61 -0.06 -28.18
C ALA A 193 -1.84 -0.57 -29.39
N ALA A 194 -2.02 -1.85 -29.72
CA ALA A 194 -1.31 -2.52 -30.81
C ALA A 194 -2.32 -3.26 -31.72
N PRO A 195 -1.94 -3.70 -32.92
CA PRO A 195 -2.77 -4.60 -33.73
C PRO A 195 -3.17 -5.89 -33.00
N GLU A 196 -4.14 -6.64 -33.53
CA GLU A 196 -4.64 -7.87 -32.91
C GLU A 196 -3.53 -8.93 -32.73
N VAL A 197 -2.66 -9.03 -33.73
CA VAL A 197 -1.45 -9.84 -33.65
C VAL A 197 -0.27 -8.88 -33.55
N ALA A 198 0.30 -8.80 -32.35
CA ALA A 198 1.45 -7.96 -32.06
C ALA A 198 2.46 -8.74 -31.21
N PHE A 199 3.75 -8.49 -31.44
CA PHE A 199 4.79 -8.93 -30.53
C PHE A 199 4.65 -8.20 -29.18
N PRO A 200 4.98 -8.84 -28.05
CA PRO A 200 4.75 -8.25 -26.73
C PRO A 200 5.32 -6.82 -26.57
N MET A 201 6.52 -6.57 -27.08
CA MET A 201 7.16 -5.25 -26.97
C MET A 201 6.50 -4.16 -27.81
N GLN A 202 5.63 -4.49 -28.76
CA GLN A 202 4.81 -3.50 -29.48
C GLN A 202 3.67 -2.96 -28.61
N THR A 203 3.33 -3.66 -27.51
CA THR A 203 2.36 -3.18 -26.51
C THR A 203 3.01 -2.35 -25.41
N PHE A 204 4.34 -2.20 -25.43
CA PHE A 204 5.07 -1.39 -24.47
C PHE A 204 4.95 0.10 -24.85
N GLY A 205 4.34 0.90 -23.99
CA GLY A 205 4.28 2.35 -24.15
C GLY A 205 5.44 3.03 -23.42
N ALA A 206 5.45 2.90 -22.10
CA ALA A 206 6.49 3.45 -21.23
C ALA A 206 6.56 2.69 -19.91
N GLU A 207 7.67 2.86 -19.21
CA GLU A 207 7.86 2.37 -17.84
C GLU A 207 8.41 3.49 -16.97
N THR A 208 7.88 3.60 -15.75
CA THR A 208 8.51 4.38 -14.67
C THR A 208 8.85 3.45 -13.52
N GLU A 209 10.11 3.44 -13.11
CA GLU A 209 10.61 2.71 -11.97
C GLU A 209 11.03 3.69 -10.86
N VAL A 210 10.61 3.42 -9.63
CA VAL A 210 11.07 4.11 -8.42
C VAL A 210 11.69 3.09 -7.49
N ARG A 211 12.86 3.42 -6.94
CA ARG A 211 13.59 2.58 -5.98
C ARG A 211 13.95 3.41 -4.77
N ILE A 212 13.54 2.98 -3.59
CA ILE A 212 13.77 3.67 -2.33
C ILE A 212 14.43 2.71 -1.36
N SER A 213 15.40 3.19 -0.59
CA SER A 213 15.96 2.50 0.56
C SER A 213 16.07 3.48 1.72
N ALA A 214 15.72 3.03 2.92
CA ALA A 214 15.92 3.78 4.15
C ALA A 214 16.20 2.83 5.31
N LEU A 215 16.86 3.34 6.35
CA LEU A 215 17.04 2.65 7.61
C LEU A 215 16.09 3.24 8.66
N ALA A 216 15.61 2.40 9.56
CA ALA A 216 14.77 2.81 10.68
C ALA A 216 15.29 2.21 11.99
N ASP A 217 15.48 3.05 13.01
CA ASP A 217 15.89 2.62 14.35
C ASP A 217 14.66 2.44 15.26
N ILE A 218 14.38 1.19 15.63
CA ILE A 218 13.23 0.86 16.49
C ILE A 218 13.39 1.44 17.91
N LYS A 219 14.62 1.65 18.39
CA LYS A 219 14.89 2.13 19.76
C LYS A 219 14.71 3.63 19.90
N ASP A 220 14.88 4.38 18.81
CA ASP A 220 14.76 5.83 18.76
C ASP A 220 13.51 6.23 17.98
N GLU A 221 12.33 6.07 18.57
CA GLU A 221 11.02 6.46 17.98
C GLU A 221 10.77 6.05 16.51
N MET A 222 11.43 4.98 16.03
CA MET A 222 11.38 4.53 14.64
C MET A 222 11.93 5.59 13.67
N THR A 223 12.99 6.30 14.09
CA THR A 223 13.64 7.36 13.34
C THR A 223 14.26 6.84 12.05
N ILE A 224 13.99 7.56 10.95
CA ILE A 224 14.54 7.29 9.63
C ILE A 224 15.95 7.85 9.51
N SER A 225 16.85 7.07 8.89
CA SER A 225 18.18 7.51 8.48
C SER A 225 18.53 6.99 7.09
N SER A 226 19.43 7.71 6.41
CA SER A 226 19.97 7.36 5.10
C SER A 226 18.89 7.06 4.03
N PRO A 227 17.84 7.90 3.87
CA PRO A 227 16.91 7.75 2.77
C PRO A 227 17.64 8.00 1.45
N ALA A 228 17.44 7.10 0.50
CA ALA A 228 17.88 7.23 -0.88
C ALA A 228 16.72 6.89 -1.80
N ALA A 229 16.60 7.64 -2.90
CA ALA A 229 15.56 7.43 -3.89
C ALA A 229 16.14 7.56 -5.29
N TYR A 230 15.71 6.69 -6.20
CA TYR A 230 16.14 6.67 -7.59
C TYR A 230 14.93 6.49 -8.48
N VAL A 231 14.82 7.30 -9.52
CA VAL A 231 13.71 7.27 -10.48
C VAL A 231 14.25 7.05 -11.87
N ARG A 232 13.62 6.17 -12.65
CA ARG A 232 13.90 6.02 -14.07
C ARG A 232 12.60 5.99 -14.84
N THR A 233 12.53 6.75 -15.93
CA THR A 233 11.44 6.66 -16.90
C THR A 233 12.03 6.33 -18.27
N ARG A 234 11.39 5.41 -19.00
CA ARG A 234 11.79 5.02 -20.35
C ARG A 234 10.60 4.67 -21.21
N ASP A 235 10.68 5.03 -22.48
CA ASP A 235 9.79 4.56 -23.53
C ASP A 235 10.53 3.52 -24.39
N TYR A 236 9.91 3.08 -25.49
CA TYR A 236 10.52 2.11 -26.39
C TYR A 236 11.86 2.59 -26.97
N ALA A 237 11.99 3.89 -27.29
CA ALA A 237 13.20 4.45 -27.87
C ALA A 237 14.35 4.51 -26.85
N GLY A 238 14.03 4.81 -25.59
CA GLY A 238 15.00 4.94 -24.50
C GLY A 238 15.29 3.67 -23.70
N LEU A 239 14.88 2.47 -24.16
CA LEU A 239 14.97 1.23 -23.37
C LEU A 239 16.39 0.90 -22.87
N GLU A 240 17.39 1.11 -23.72
CA GLU A 240 18.80 0.77 -23.44
C GLU A 240 19.55 1.90 -22.75
N GLU A 241 19.17 3.16 -23.03
CA GLU A 241 19.94 4.35 -22.65
C GLU A 241 19.41 5.01 -21.36
N ALA A 242 18.16 4.79 -20.99
CA ALA A 242 17.58 5.45 -19.83
C ALA A 242 18.25 5.01 -18.53
N GLU A 243 18.85 5.98 -17.84
CA GLU A 243 19.51 5.79 -16.56
C GLU A 243 18.59 6.13 -15.38
N PHE A 244 18.98 5.67 -14.20
CA PHE A 244 18.33 6.11 -12.96
C PHE A 244 18.84 7.50 -12.60
N VAL A 245 17.90 8.41 -12.36
CA VAL A 245 18.16 9.73 -11.77
C VAL A 245 18.15 9.58 -10.25
N ASP A 246 19.21 10.04 -9.60
CA ASP A 246 19.29 10.12 -8.15
C ASP A 246 18.38 11.25 -7.63
N GLN A 247 17.46 10.89 -6.74
CA GLN A 247 16.48 11.77 -6.10
C GLN A 247 16.68 11.78 -4.58
N SER A 248 17.85 11.36 -4.09
CA SER A 248 18.14 11.25 -2.65
C SER A 248 18.05 12.60 -1.93
N ASP A 249 18.47 13.69 -2.58
CA ASP A 249 18.33 15.04 -2.03
C ASP A 249 16.85 15.44 -1.83
N ALA A 250 15.97 15.02 -2.75
CA ALA A 250 14.54 15.31 -2.66
C ALA A 250 13.86 14.58 -1.49
N VAL A 251 14.42 13.45 -1.03
CA VAL A 251 13.90 12.67 0.10
C VAL A 251 14.72 12.86 1.40
N ALA A 252 15.75 13.71 1.37
CA ALA A 252 16.63 13.95 2.52
C ALA A 252 15.89 14.48 3.75
N PHE A 253 14.74 15.16 3.56
CA PHE A 253 13.88 15.66 4.65
C PHE A 253 13.33 14.54 5.55
N LEU A 254 13.37 13.29 5.11
CA LEU A 254 12.96 12.13 5.92
C LEU A 254 13.98 11.82 7.02
N ASN A 255 15.24 12.24 6.90
CA ASN A 255 16.24 12.04 7.95
C ASN A 255 15.77 12.63 9.28
N GLY A 256 15.90 11.84 10.35
CA GLY A 256 15.48 12.25 11.69
C GLY A 256 13.97 12.25 11.90
N GLN A 257 13.15 11.87 10.90
CA GLN A 257 11.70 11.78 11.05
C GLN A 257 11.30 10.38 11.53
N SER A 258 10.21 10.30 12.31
CA SER A 258 9.62 9.02 12.68
C SER A 258 8.94 8.36 11.47
N MET A 259 9.21 7.06 11.26
CA MET A 259 8.58 6.24 10.22
C MET A 259 7.07 6.06 10.39
N ILE A 260 6.51 6.37 11.57
CA ILE A 260 5.08 6.18 11.84
C ILE A 260 4.35 7.49 12.09
N ARG A 261 4.97 8.47 12.77
CA ARG A 261 4.27 9.70 13.17
C ARG A 261 4.37 10.77 12.09
N GLY A 262 3.24 11.08 11.44
CA GLY A 262 3.09 12.26 10.57
C GLY A 262 3.81 12.17 9.22
N ILE A 263 4.50 11.07 8.92
CA ILE A 263 5.30 10.92 7.71
C ILE A 263 4.49 11.04 6.42
N SER A 264 3.26 10.50 6.38
CA SER A 264 2.39 10.61 5.21
C SER A 264 2.05 12.07 4.90
N LYS A 265 1.76 12.88 5.93
CA LYS A 265 1.52 14.32 5.74
C LYS A 265 2.76 15.01 5.19
N ARG A 266 3.95 14.71 5.74
CA ARG A 266 5.22 15.30 5.27
C ARG A 266 5.51 14.95 3.81
N VAL A 267 5.26 13.71 3.42
CA VAL A 267 5.39 13.26 2.02
C VAL A 267 4.42 14.01 1.11
N LEU A 268 3.14 14.14 1.51
CA LEU A 268 2.14 14.87 0.73
C LEU A 268 2.47 16.37 0.61
N ASP A 269 3.01 16.98 1.67
CA ASP A 269 3.43 18.38 1.67
C ASP A 269 4.67 18.59 0.77
N ALA A 270 5.61 17.65 0.75
CA ALA A 270 6.84 17.71 -0.06
C ALA A 270 6.61 17.37 -1.54
N PHE A 271 5.67 16.47 -1.83
CA PHE A 271 5.34 16.01 -3.17
C PHE A 271 3.84 16.22 -3.44
N PRO A 272 3.43 17.45 -3.79
CA PRO A 272 2.04 17.72 -4.16
C PRO A 272 1.65 16.98 -5.45
N SER A 273 0.36 16.72 -5.60
CA SER A 273 -0.21 16.04 -6.77
C SER A 273 0.03 16.80 -8.07
N GLY A 274 0.30 16.06 -9.15
CA GLY A 274 0.48 16.65 -10.49
C GLY A 274 1.80 17.38 -10.69
N ALA A 275 2.73 17.34 -9.72
CA ALA A 275 4.06 17.93 -9.84
C ALA A 275 5.06 17.05 -10.63
N GLY A 276 4.59 15.99 -11.30
CA GLY A 276 5.42 15.03 -12.05
C GLY A 276 6.14 13.99 -11.19
N ASN A 277 5.96 14.03 -9.86
CA ASN A 277 6.60 13.12 -8.89
C ASN A 277 5.61 12.14 -8.24
N ASP A 278 4.43 11.94 -8.83
CA ASP A 278 3.38 11.10 -8.26
C ASP A 278 3.85 9.65 -7.99
N PRO A 279 4.62 8.97 -8.87
CA PRO A 279 5.14 7.64 -8.57
C PRO A 279 6.06 7.62 -7.33
N LEU A 280 6.94 8.62 -7.19
CA LEU A 280 7.83 8.72 -6.03
C LEU A 280 7.04 8.96 -4.74
N ARG A 281 6.09 9.90 -4.78
CA ARG A 281 5.17 10.17 -3.67
C ARG A 281 4.42 8.91 -3.24
N ASP A 282 3.83 8.20 -4.19
CA ASP A 282 2.98 7.05 -3.90
C ASP A 282 3.83 5.88 -3.34
N ALA A 283 5.07 5.69 -3.82
CA ALA A 283 6.02 4.75 -3.23
C ALA A 283 6.40 5.13 -1.78
N LEU A 284 6.69 6.41 -1.52
CA LEU A 284 7.01 6.92 -0.17
C LEU A 284 5.85 6.72 0.81
N LEU A 285 4.60 6.92 0.36
CA LEU A 285 3.41 6.71 1.19
C LEU A 285 3.24 5.26 1.64
N MET A 286 3.86 4.28 0.95
CA MET A 286 3.81 2.87 1.34
C MET A 286 4.80 2.52 2.46
N MET A 287 5.83 3.34 2.70
CA MET A 287 6.89 3.06 3.68
C MET A 287 6.34 2.83 5.08
N ALA A 288 5.54 3.77 5.57
CA ALA A 288 5.00 3.71 6.94
C ALA A 288 4.11 2.50 7.20
N PRO A 289 3.06 2.24 6.40
CA PRO A 289 2.17 1.13 6.69
C PRO A 289 2.82 -0.24 6.40
N GLY A 290 3.82 -0.33 5.50
CA GLY A 290 4.63 -1.54 5.34
C GLY A 290 5.63 -1.77 6.48
N PHE A 291 6.25 -0.70 6.98
CA PHE A 291 7.14 -0.77 8.15
C PHE A 291 6.42 -1.25 9.42
N VAL A 292 5.17 -0.83 9.64
CA VAL A 292 4.34 -1.34 10.75
C VAL A 292 4.23 -2.87 10.72
N GLN A 293 4.13 -3.47 9.54
CA GLN A 293 4.07 -4.94 9.41
C GLN A 293 5.42 -5.61 9.67
N CYS A 294 6.53 -4.92 9.39
CA CYS A 294 7.87 -5.39 9.76
C CYS A 294 8.01 -5.51 11.28
N LEU A 295 7.51 -4.53 12.03
CA LEU A 295 7.53 -4.55 13.50
C LEU A 295 6.79 -5.75 14.08
N ALA A 296 5.66 -6.12 13.47
CA ALA A 296 4.92 -7.30 13.87
C ALA A 296 5.76 -8.59 13.71
N SER A 297 6.71 -8.62 12.78
CA SER A 297 7.55 -9.79 12.48
C SER A 297 8.74 -9.96 13.42
N LEU A 298 9.10 -8.92 14.19
CA LEU A 298 10.13 -8.96 15.25
C LEU A 298 9.70 -9.76 16.50
N SER A 299 8.79 -10.70 16.28
CA SER A 299 8.07 -11.45 17.29
C SER A 299 8.93 -12.28 18.25
N GLU A 300 10.20 -12.57 17.96
CA GLU A 300 11.03 -13.37 18.88
C GLU A 300 11.19 -12.74 20.27
N GLN A 301 11.04 -11.43 20.38
CA GLN A 301 11.00 -10.73 21.67
C GLN A 301 9.67 -10.90 22.42
N TRP A 302 8.61 -11.31 21.73
CA TRP A 302 7.24 -11.32 22.22
C TRP A 302 6.92 -12.52 23.12
N PRO A 303 7.38 -13.76 22.86
CA PRO A 303 7.26 -14.84 23.85
C PRO A 303 7.93 -14.49 25.18
N LYS A 304 9.07 -13.78 25.14
CA LYS A 304 9.74 -13.30 26.37
C LYS A 304 8.91 -12.23 27.07
N ALA A 305 8.37 -11.25 26.34
CA ALA A 305 7.52 -10.20 26.89
C ALA A 305 6.17 -10.74 27.41
N ALA A 306 5.52 -11.64 26.68
CA ALA A 306 4.26 -12.29 27.06
C ALA A 306 4.44 -13.23 28.27
N LYS A 307 5.61 -13.89 28.40
CA LYS A 307 5.94 -14.65 29.62
C LYS A 307 6.18 -13.73 30.82
N ALA A 308 6.75 -12.55 30.61
CA ALA A 308 7.00 -11.56 31.67
C ALA A 308 5.73 -10.81 32.09
N ALA A 309 4.75 -10.67 31.20
CA ALA A 309 3.46 -10.06 31.46
C ALA A 309 2.37 -10.75 30.60
N PRO A 310 1.61 -11.71 31.15
CA PRO A 310 0.57 -12.43 30.40
C PRO A 310 -0.53 -11.53 29.83
N SER A 311 -0.73 -10.34 30.41
CA SER A 311 -1.65 -9.30 29.96
C SER A 311 -1.19 -8.51 28.72
N LEU A 312 0.02 -8.77 28.19
CA LEU A 312 0.57 -8.09 27.01
C LEU A 312 -0.10 -8.48 25.66
N LEU A 313 -1.30 -9.08 25.71
CA LEU A 313 -2.15 -9.46 24.57
C LEU A 313 -2.58 -8.26 23.69
N GLY A 314 -2.28 -7.03 24.11
CA GLY A 314 -2.61 -5.78 23.41
C GLY A 314 -1.50 -5.11 22.59
N VAL A 315 -0.25 -5.56 22.62
CA VAL A 315 0.88 -4.70 22.19
C VAL A 315 1.08 -4.57 20.68
N CYS A 316 0.37 -5.35 19.86
CA CYS A 316 0.40 -5.20 18.39
C CYS A 316 -0.71 -4.33 17.78
N GLY A 317 -1.61 -3.77 18.59
CA GLY A 317 -2.61 -2.82 18.14
C GLY A 317 -2.42 -1.48 18.82
N ARG A 318 -2.33 -0.40 18.04
CA ARG A 318 -2.50 0.94 18.60
C ARG A 318 -3.99 1.26 18.71
N ASP A 319 -4.36 2.05 19.70
CA ASP A 319 -5.71 2.56 19.82
C ASP A 319 -6.14 3.23 18.50
N ASN A 320 -7.33 2.87 18.03
CA ASN A 320 -7.91 3.37 16.78
C ASN A 320 -7.04 3.13 15.53
N ALA A 321 -6.16 2.12 15.55
CA ALA A 321 -5.33 1.76 14.39
C ALA A 321 -6.14 1.17 13.23
N CYS A 322 -7.27 0.51 13.52
CA CYS A 322 -8.23 0.07 12.52
C CYS A 322 -9.59 -0.24 13.18
N TYR A 323 -10.56 -0.63 12.34
CA TYR A 323 -11.90 -1.05 12.77
C TYR A 323 -11.91 -2.01 13.97
N MET A 324 -11.07 -3.03 14.00
CA MET A 324 -11.07 -4.00 15.11
C MET A 324 -10.54 -3.41 16.43
N TRP A 325 -9.70 -2.37 16.33
CA TRP A 325 -9.00 -1.70 17.44
C TRP A 325 -9.59 -0.33 17.81
N ARG A 326 -10.78 -0.01 17.27
CA ARG A 326 -11.47 1.24 17.59
C ARG A 326 -11.89 1.31 19.05
N ASP A 327 -12.14 2.53 19.52
CA ASP A 327 -12.79 2.76 20.81
C ASP A 327 -14.14 2.02 20.88
N GLY A 328 -14.33 1.25 21.96
CA GLY A 328 -15.48 0.35 22.11
C GLY A 328 -15.49 -0.85 21.16
N GLY A 329 -14.43 -1.03 20.36
CA GLY A 329 -14.23 -2.15 19.44
C GLY A 329 -13.95 -3.47 20.16
N PRO A 330 -14.07 -4.60 19.45
CA PRO A 330 -14.07 -5.93 20.04
C PRO A 330 -12.70 -6.34 20.58
N VAL A 331 -11.61 -5.88 19.95
CA VAL A 331 -10.26 -6.23 20.41
C VAL A 331 -9.84 -5.39 21.61
N ARG A 332 -10.23 -4.11 21.63
CA ARG A 332 -9.92 -3.20 22.74
C ARG A 332 -10.68 -3.59 24.01
N SER A 333 -11.99 -3.85 23.90
CA SER A 333 -12.81 -4.28 25.03
C SER A 333 -12.40 -5.65 25.59
N ALA A 334 -11.99 -6.57 24.72
CA ALA A 334 -11.42 -7.84 25.18
C ALA A 334 -10.23 -7.57 26.13
N ASN A 335 -9.25 -6.73 25.76
CA ASN A 335 -8.10 -6.43 26.61
C ASN A 335 -8.46 -5.82 27.98
N GLU A 336 -9.61 -5.15 28.10
CA GLU A 336 -10.12 -4.58 29.37
C GLU A 336 -10.78 -5.66 30.25
N ASP A 337 -11.42 -6.67 29.64
CA ASP A 337 -12.07 -7.79 30.33
C ASP A 337 -11.08 -8.92 30.73
N TRP A 338 -9.87 -8.94 30.16
CA TRP A 338 -8.81 -9.91 30.48
C TRP A 338 -7.91 -9.48 31.65
N ASP A 339 -8.42 -8.69 32.61
CA ASP A 339 -7.76 -8.50 33.91
C ASP A 339 -7.82 -9.80 34.73
N VAL A 340 -7.19 -10.85 34.21
CA VAL A 340 -6.81 -12.04 34.96
C VAL A 340 -5.63 -11.64 35.82
N SER A 341 -5.96 -11.06 36.97
CA SER A 341 -5.06 -11.07 38.13
C SER A 341 -4.54 -12.51 38.34
N PRO A 342 -3.25 -12.68 38.68
CA PRO A 342 -2.57 -13.97 38.73
C PRO A 342 -3.23 -14.99 39.67
#